data_AF-A0A9X1U6S4-F1
#
_entry.id   AF-A0A9X1U6S4-F1
#
_cell.length_a   1.000
_cell.length_b   1.000
_cell.length_c   1.000
_cell.angle_alpha   90.00
_cell.angle_beta   90.00
_cell.angle_gamma   90.00
#
_symmetry.space_group_name_H-M   'P 1'
#
loop_
_entity.id
_entity.type
_entity.pdbx_description
1 polymer ?
#
loop_
_entity_poly.entity_id
_entity_poly.type
_entity_poly.pdbx_seq_one_letter_code
_entity_poly.pdbx_strand_id
1 'polypeptide(L)'
;MRNKVLSFSAPHLPEGLSLDNPHDRSLRPSRLPRAVQYAGLGLFLLGLLVASVFALTDHWRRATFVLGSSMLWLALLRLTCDSRTLGVLSVRSRRFDCAFAIVTGGAMMFLSASVDALGS
;
A
#
# COMPACT_ATOMS: atom_id res chain seq x y z
N MET A 1 13.45 6.11 -36.61
CA MET A 1 13.16 4.94 -35.75
C MET A 1 11.93 5.25 -34.90
N ARG A 2 10.78 4.61 -35.16
CA ARG A 2 9.50 4.83 -34.44
C ARG A 2 9.42 3.84 -33.27
N ASN A 3 9.41 4.34 -32.03
CA ASN A 3 9.16 3.52 -30.85
C ASN A 3 7.72 2.99 -30.87
N LYS A 4 7.57 1.69 -31.11
CA LYS A 4 6.34 0.95 -30.80
C LYS A 4 6.24 0.87 -29.28
N VAL A 5 5.51 1.78 -28.67
CA VAL A 5 4.97 1.57 -27.33
C VAL A 5 4.01 0.38 -27.45
N LEU A 6 4.38 -0.76 -26.86
CA LEU A 6 3.52 -1.93 -26.77
C LEU A 6 2.28 -1.52 -25.95
N SER A 7 1.22 -1.11 -26.66
CA SER A 7 -0.10 -0.93 -26.07
C SER A 7 -0.58 -2.30 -25.62
N PHE A 8 -0.40 -2.61 -24.34
CA PHE A 8 -1.02 -3.77 -23.71
C PHE A 8 -2.54 -3.60 -23.81
N SER A 9 -3.13 -4.28 -24.79
CA SER A 9 -4.58 -4.29 -24.98
C SER A 9 -5.16 -5.05 -23.79
N ALA A 10 -5.92 -4.36 -22.93
CA ALA A 10 -6.62 -5.02 -21.84
C ALA A 10 -7.56 -6.09 -22.43
N PRO A 11 -7.71 -7.26 -21.79
CA PRO A 11 -8.71 -8.24 -22.18
C PRO A 11 -10.08 -7.57 -22.26
N HIS A 12 -10.87 -7.95 -23.28
CA HIS A 12 -12.25 -7.54 -23.48
C HIS A 12 -13.10 -8.15 -22.36
N LEU A 13 -13.09 -7.51 -21.20
CA LEU A 13 -13.95 -7.86 -20.09
C LEU A 13 -15.42 -7.72 -20.56
N PRO A 14 -16.33 -8.62 -20.17
CA PRO A 14 -17.75 -8.49 -20.49
C PRO A 14 -18.25 -7.08 -20.18
N GLU A 15 -19.14 -6.51 -21.00
CA GLU A 15 -19.71 -5.17 -20.77
C GLU A 15 -20.22 -5.04 -19.32
N GLY A 16 -19.49 -4.26 -18.50
CA GLY A 16 -19.80 -4.03 -17.09
C GLY A 16 -18.75 -4.53 -16.08
N LEU A 17 -17.82 -5.41 -16.48
CA LEU A 17 -16.73 -5.89 -15.61
C LEU A 17 -15.54 -4.91 -15.68
N SER A 18 -15.61 -3.81 -14.93
CA SER A 18 -14.43 -2.95 -14.69
C SER A 18 -13.73 -3.36 -13.39
N LEU A 19 -12.40 -3.51 -13.44
CA LEU A 19 -11.55 -3.70 -12.26
C LEU A 19 -11.32 -2.38 -11.48
N ASP A 20 -11.93 -1.27 -11.92
CA ASP A 20 -11.88 -0.01 -11.20
C ASP A 20 -12.70 -0.11 -9.91
N ASN A 21 -12.10 0.29 -8.78
CA ASN A 21 -12.78 0.27 -7.49
C ASN A 21 -14.10 1.09 -7.54
N PRO A 22 -15.28 0.47 -7.41
CA PRO A 22 -16.56 1.16 -7.55
C PRO A 22 -16.78 2.23 -6.48
N HIS A 23 -16.16 2.07 -5.30
CA HIS A 23 -16.29 3.00 -4.18
C HIS A 23 -15.51 4.31 -4.35
N ASP A 24 -14.59 4.37 -5.30
CA ASP A 24 -13.70 5.53 -5.49
C ASP A 24 -14.05 6.35 -6.76
N ARG A 25 -15.11 5.98 -7.49
CA ARG A 25 -15.52 6.62 -8.76
C ARG A 25 -15.81 8.12 -8.64
N SER A 26 -16.22 8.58 -7.46
CA SER A 26 -16.53 10.00 -7.20
C SER A 26 -15.33 10.81 -6.71
N LEU A 27 -14.16 10.19 -6.53
CA LEU A 27 -12.98 10.84 -5.99
C LEU A 27 -12.21 11.58 -7.09
N ARG A 28 -11.67 12.75 -6.75
CA ARG A 28 -10.84 13.53 -7.68
C ARG A 28 -9.56 12.75 -8.00
N PRO A 29 -9.10 12.74 -9.27
CA PRO A 29 -7.80 12.18 -9.62
C PRO A 29 -6.67 12.79 -8.81
N SER A 30 -5.68 11.97 -8.45
CA SER A 30 -4.49 12.43 -7.75
C SER A 30 -3.75 13.49 -8.57
N ARG A 31 -3.19 14.49 -7.87
CA ARG A 31 -2.31 15.51 -8.48
C ARG A 31 -0.87 15.01 -8.66
N LEU A 32 -0.52 13.88 -8.05
CA LEU A 32 0.84 13.34 -8.09
C LEU A 32 1.11 12.65 -9.44
N PRO A 33 2.28 12.87 -10.05
CA PRO A 33 2.70 12.12 -11.23
C PRO A 33 2.69 10.62 -10.96
N ARG A 34 2.32 9.81 -11.97
CA ARG A 34 2.26 8.34 -11.83
C ARG A 34 3.58 7.73 -11.33
N ALA A 35 4.71 8.26 -11.77
CA ALA A 35 6.03 7.81 -11.32
C ALA A 35 6.20 7.95 -9.79
N VAL A 36 5.71 9.04 -9.19
CA VAL A 36 5.77 9.26 -7.74
C VAL A 36 4.85 8.30 -7.00
N GLN A 37 3.66 8.01 -7.56
CA GLN A 37 2.75 7.04 -6.98
C GLN A 37 3.34 5.62 -6.98
N TYR A 38 3.97 5.21 -8.08
CA TYR A 38 4.69 3.92 -8.16
C TYR A 38 5.91 3.88 -7.26
N ALA A 39 6.66 4.97 -7.13
CA ALA A 39 7.79 5.05 -6.20
C ALA A 39 7.30 4.90 -4.75
N GLY A 40 6.17 5.54 -4.39
CA GLY A 40 5.53 5.37 -3.09
C GLY A 40 5.10 3.93 -2.82
N LEU A 41 4.50 3.27 -3.82
CA LEU A 41 4.17 1.84 -3.75
C LEU A 41 5.42 0.97 -3.62
N GLY A 42 6.49 1.28 -4.34
CA GLY A 42 7.77 0.61 -4.22
C GLY A 42 8.36 0.72 -2.81
N LEU A 43 8.26 1.89 -2.19
CA LEU A 43 8.68 2.10 -0.80
C LEU A 43 7.82 1.28 0.18
N PHE A 44 6.52 1.17 -0.05
CA PHE A 44 5.65 0.28 0.73
C PHE A 44 6.09 -1.19 0.63
N LEU A 45 6.34 -1.68 -0.59
CA LEU A 45 6.81 -3.06 -0.82
C LEU A 45 8.19 -3.31 -0.21
N LEU A 46 9.08 -2.32 -0.25
CA LEU A 46 10.37 -2.38 0.43
C LEU A 46 10.20 -2.48 1.95
N GLY A 47 9.28 -1.70 2.54
CA GLY A 47 8.95 -1.79 3.96
C GLY A 47 8.44 -3.17 4.37
N LEU A 48 7.57 -3.78 3.54
CA LEU A 48 7.13 -5.16 3.72
C LEU A 48 8.31 -6.14 3.68
N LEU A 49 9.18 -6.02 2.68
CA LEU A 49 10.36 -6.88 2.54
C LEU A 49 11.27 -6.78 3.78
N VAL A 50 11.58 -5.57 4.24
CA VAL A 50 12.41 -5.33 5.42
C VAL A 50 11.75 -5.91 6.68
N ALA A 51 10.45 -5.70 6.85
CA ALA A 51 9.71 -6.30 7.96
C ALA A 51 9.75 -7.83 7.92
N SER A 52 9.57 -8.45 6.74
CA SER A 52 9.68 -9.89 6.55
C SER A 52 11.08 -10.41 6.88
N VAL A 53 12.15 -9.71 6.46
CA VAL A 53 13.52 -10.08 6.82
C VAL A 53 13.69 -10.09 8.34
N PHE A 54 13.28 -9.02 9.05
CA PHE A 54 13.35 -8.99 10.51
C PHE A 54 12.51 -10.09 11.18
N ALA A 55 11.35 -10.41 10.62
CA ALA A 55 10.49 -11.48 11.14
C ALA A 55 11.16 -12.85 11.01
N LEU A 56 11.93 -13.08 9.94
CA LEU A 56 12.64 -14.32 9.67
C LEU A 56 13.96 -14.45 10.45
N THR A 57 14.54 -13.33 10.91
CA THR A 57 15.79 -13.30 11.68
C THR A 57 15.55 -13.11 13.18
N ASP A 58 14.43 -13.61 13.72
CA ASP A 58 14.04 -13.54 15.13
C ASP A 58 13.94 -12.12 15.75
N HIS A 59 14.00 -11.06 14.93
CA HIS A 59 13.85 -9.68 15.38
C HIS A 59 12.38 -9.23 15.34
N TRP A 60 11.51 -10.02 15.98
CA TRP A 60 10.05 -9.85 15.92
C TRP A 60 9.59 -8.42 16.27
N ARG A 61 10.23 -7.77 17.24
CA ARG A 61 9.87 -6.40 17.65
C ARG A 61 10.17 -5.40 16.53
N ARG A 62 11.37 -5.47 15.94
CA ARG A 62 11.74 -4.62 14.79
C ARG A 62 10.84 -4.91 13.58
N ALA A 63 10.51 -6.19 13.35
CA ALA A 63 9.60 -6.60 12.29
C ALA A 63 8.21 -5.97 12.45
N THR A 64 7.61 -6.07 13.64
CA THR A 64 6.29 -5.50 13.94
C THR A 64 6.30 -3.98 13.81
N PHE A 65 7.34 -3.31 14.28
CA PHE A 65 7.46 -1.85 14.15
C PHE A 65 7.55 -1.39 12.68
N VAL A 66 8.38 -2.04 11.88
CA VAL A 66 8.55 -1.72 10.45
C VAL A 66 7.27 -2.04 9.67
N LEU A 67 6.61 -3.15 9.97
CA LEU A 67 5.34 -3.50 9.35
C LEU A 67 4.24 -2.50 9.71
N GLY A 68 4.17 -2.08 10.99
CA GLY A 68 3.25 -1.03 11.43
C GLY A 68 3.50 0.31 10.74
N SER A 69 4.78 0.72 10.62
CA SER A 69 5.17 1.92 9.87
C SER A 69 4.79 1.82 8.39
N SER A 70 4.93 0.63 7.79
CA SER A 70 4.54 0.37 6.41
C SER A 70 3.02 0.46 6.21
N MET A 71 2.22 0.05 7.20
CA MET A 71 0.76 0.24 7.18
C MET A 71 0.38 1.73 7.27
N LEU A 72 1.05 2.52 8.11
CA LEU A 72 0.81 3.97 8.14
C LEU A 72 1.18 4.63 6.81
N TRP A 73 2.28 4.18 6.19
CA TRP A 73 2.66 4.63 4.84
C TRP A 73 1.61 4.25 3.79
N LEU A 74 1.07 3.03 3.86
CA LEU A 74 -0.03 2.60 2.98
C LEU A 74 -1.27 3.50 3.14
N ALA A 75 -1.62 3.90 4.37
CA ALA A 75 -2.71 4.85 4.59
C ALA A 75 -2.46 6.20 3.89
N LEU A 76 -1.23 6.71 3.97
CA LEU A 76 -0.84 7.94 3.25
C LEU A 76 -0.95 7.77 1.74
N LEU A 77 -0.46 6.65 1.18
CA LEU A 77 -0.61 6.36 -0.24
C LEU A 77 -2.08 6.27 -0.63
N ARG A 78 -2.93 5.67 0.20
CA ARG A 78 -4.37 5.53 -0.07
C ARG A 78 -5.10 6.89 -0.08
N LEU A 79 -4.60 7.89 0.65
CA LEU A 79 -5.10 9.26 0.62
C LEU A 79 -4.59 10.06 -0.59
N THR A 80 -3.37 9.78 -1.05
CA THR A 80 -2.65 10.63 -2.02
C THR A 80 -2.60 10.07 -3.44
N CYS A 81 -2.62 8.74 -3.61
CA CYS A 81 -2.49 8.04 -4.88
C CYS A 81 -3.85 7.62 -5.44
N ASP A 82 -3.90 7.39 -6.75
CA ASP A 82 -5.09 6.91 -7.43
C ASP A 82 -5.28 5.41 -7.23
N SER A 83 -6.54 4.95 -7.17
CA SER A 83 -6.89 3.55 -6.90
C SER A 83 -6.43 2.63 -8.04
N ARG A 84 -6.38 3.14 -9.27
CA ARG A 84 -5.77 2.42 -10.41
C ARG A 84 -4.30 2.07 -10.20
N THR A 85 -3.55 2.92 -9.50
CA THR A 85 -2.12 2.68 -9.25
C THR A 85 -1.93 1.66 -8.11
N LEU A 86 -2.79 1.72 -7.10
CA LEU A 86 -2.73 0.82 -5.94
C LEU A 86 -3.35 -0.58 -6.22
N GLY A 87 -4.22 -0.69 -7.22
CA GLY A 87 -4.72 -1.96 -7.75
C GLY A 87 -5.42 -2.80 -6.68
N VAL A 88 -4.91 -4.02 -6.43
CA VAL A 88 -5.50 -4.98 -5.47
C VAL A 88 -5.55 -4.43 -4.04
N LEU A 89 -4.73 -3.42 -3.70
CA LEU A 89 -4.76 -2.78 -2.39
C LEU A 89 -5.98 -1.86 -2.20
N SER A 90 -6.82 -1.66 -3.23
CA SER A 90 -8.08 -0.91 -3.14
C SER A 90 -9.31 -1.82 -3.14
N VAL A 91 -9.54 -2.54 -2.04
CA VAL A 91 -10.63 -3.53 -1.95
C VAL A 91 -11.95 -2.92 -1.49
N ARG A 92 -11.90 -1.92 -0.60
CA ARG A 92 -13.09 -1.23 -0.07
C ARG A 92 -12.98 0.28 -0.29
N SER A 93 -13.91 1.03 0.30
CA SER A 93 -13.88 2.49 0.28
C SER A 93 -12.55 3.00 0.85
N ARG A 94 -11.99 4.04 0.23
CA ARG A 94 -10.74 4.70 0.66
C ARG A 94 -10.70 4.97 2.17
N ARG A 95 -11.81 5.40 2.76
CA ARG A 95 -11.89 5.72 4.20
C ARG A 95 -11.70 4.49 5.09
N PHE A 96 -12.29 3.36 4.71
CA PHE A 96 -12.17 2.12 5.48
C PHE A 96 -10.73 1.59 5.43
N ASP A 97 -10.13 1.52 4.23
CA ASP A 97 -8.74 1.08 4.08
C ASP A 97 -7.77 1.94 4.90
N CYS A 98 -7.92 3.28 4.84
CA CYS A 98 -7.10 4.20 5.63
C CYS A 98 -7.28 3.98 7.14
N ALA A 99 -8.52 3.89 7.61
CA ALA A 99 -8.81 3.68 9.03
C ALA A 99 -8.25 2.35 9.52
N PHE A 100 -8.42 1.28 8.75
CA PHE A 100 -7.85 -0.03 9.05
C PHE A 100 -6.33 0.02 9.13
N ALA A 101 -5.67 0.56 8.11
CA ALA A 101 -4.21 0.66 8.06
C ALA A 101 -3.64 1.53 9.20
N ILE A 102 -4.32 2.63 9.55
CA ILE A 102 -3.93 3.48 10.68
C ILE A 102 -4.09 2.76 12.01
N VAL A 103 -5.25 2.15 12.27
CA VAL A 103 -5.53 1.48 13.54
C VAL A 103 -4.61 0.28 13.71
N THR A 104 -4.51 -0.60 12.72
CA THR A 104 -3.64 -1.77 12.78
C THR A 104 -2.17 -1.36 12.85
N GLY A 105 -1.71 -0.45 11.98
CA GLY A 105 -0.33 0.02 11.99
C GLY A 105 0.06 0.71 13.29
N GLY A 106 -0.81 1.56 13.81
CA GLY A 106 -0.64 2.23 15.11
C GLY A 106 -0.61 1.23 16.26
N ALA A 107 -1.53 0.25 16.29
CA ALA A 107 -1.54 -0.80 17.31
C ALA A 107 -0.27 -1.64 17.28
N MET A 108 0.23 -1.98 16.09
CA MET A 108 1.49 -2.72 15.92
C MET A 108 2.69 -1.94 16.43
N MET A 109 2.80 -0.65 16.06
CA MET A 109 3.88 0.21 16.56
C MET A 109 3.80 0.41 18.07
N PHE A 110 2.59 0.63 18.60
CA PHE A 110 2.36 0.77 20.03
C PHE A 110 2.78 -0.49 20.79
N LEU A 111 2.30 -1.68 20.38
CA LEU A 111 2.65 -2.94 21.01
C LEU A 111 4.16 -3.21 20.94
N SER A 112 4.75 -2.99 19.76
CA SER A 112 6.18 -3.13 19.57
C SER A 112 7.00 -2.17 20.43
N ALA A 113 6.53 -0.95 20.66
CA ALA A 113 7.22 0.04 21.49
C ALA A 113 7.00 -0.21 22.99
N SER A 114 5.90 -0.85 23.35
CA SER A 114 5.54 -1.12 24.74
C SER A 114 6.25 -2.36 25.31
N VAL A 115 6.76 -3.25 24.47
CA VAL A 115 7.51 -4.43 24.91
C VAL A 115 8.99 -4.10 25.04
N ASP A 116 9.57 -4.45 26.19
CA ASP A 116 10.99 -4.23 26.48
C ASP A 116 11.92 -4.94 25.49
N ALA A 117 13.08 -4.33 25.28
CA ALA A 117 14.05 -4.75 24.29
C ALA A 117 15.00 -5.89 24.74
N LEU A 118 14.60 -6.70 25.72
CA LEU A 118 15.44 -7.73 26.32
C LEU A 118 15.89 -8.74 25.24
N GLY A 119 17.08 -8.52 24.68
CA GLY A 119 17.74 -9.42 23.73
C GLY A 119 17.35 -9.31 22.24
N SER A 120 16.79 -8.20 21.73
CA SER A 120 16.54 -8.03 20.27
C SER A 120 17.56 -7.23 19.48
#